data_AF-A0A938LYR0-F1
#
_entry.id   AF-A0A938LYR0-F1
#
_cell.length_a   1.000
_cell.length_b   1.000
_cell.length_c   1.000
_cell.angle_alpha   90.00
_cell.angle_beta   90.00
_cell.angle_gamma   90.00
#
_symmetry.space_group_name_H-M   'P 1'
#
loop_
_entity.id
_entity.type
_entity.pdbx_description
1 polymer ?
#
loop_
_entity_poly.entity_id
_entity_poly.type
_entity_poly.pdbx_seq_one_letter_code
_entity_poly.pdbx_strand_id
1 'polypeptide(L)'
;MRKWIGVWIVVGLALTAGVALADDKARSGVDYEGVTMSPAKARQLQAEGAHRYRFLYMSEKGHTTWKTHNAQDLDREIDLLNLLNGLYLSDVQMRHLLVIAARAEKDRRAAYSEAARLNEQLERVLADVKAKLVKDETAKGSVCPPEARPMQERITRLQQDIQGKLVNYESYAKAILTPNQREKVYNYQHCLIPVKNMKDPTRIGQADSGSKNEKLLEDVKKMSADQFKNRLPILLDEHIHGIEKYTGKMSDEASAKEKARVTEVMNKAREMNDLDFQFTKAKLAADIASDYAEVKDRLKAVSDRLNKLSSERDKTGTNAQLGEIGRMLLDERIIPIYAKRLKIYEGFKAGEAIDLTKVEAVASCKGVCSID
;
A
#
# COMPACT_ATOMS: atom_id res chain seq x y z
N MET A 1 -46.23 11.00 -31.61
CA MET A 1 -45.14 10.21 -31.00
C MET A 1 -43.80 10.94 -31.19
N ARG A 2 -43.32 11.66 -30.17
CA ARG A 2 -41.97 12.25 -30.18
C ARG A 2 -41.24 11.72 -28.94
N LYS A 3 -40.18 10.95 -29.15
CA LYS A 3 -39.34 10.36 -28.11
C LYS A 3 -38.49 11.46 -27.47
N TRP A 4 -38.65 11.65 -26.17
CA TRP A 4 -37.72 12.41 -25.32
C TRP A 4 -36.50 11.52 -25.03
N ILE A 5 -35.31 12.00 -25.38
CA ILE A 5 -34.04 11.41 -24.93
C ILE A 5 -33.49 12.34 -23.86
N GLY A 6 -33.62 11.95 -22.59
CA GLY A 6 -33.05 12.67 -21.46
C GLY A 6 -31.54 12.45 -21.41
N VAL A 7 -30.78 13.53 -21.52
CA VAL A 7 -29.33 13.56 -21.28
C VAL A 7 -29.13 13.82 -19.79
N TRP A 8 -28.61 12.83 -19.06
CA TRP A 8 -28.18 12.99 -17.67
C TRP A 8 -26.80 13.65 -17.64
N ILE A 9 -26.73 14.90 -17.17
CA ILE A 9 -25.47 15.58 -16.87
C ILE A 9 -25.09 15.20 -15.44
N VAL A 10 -24.03 14.41 -15.29
CA VAL A 10 -23.40 14.14 -13.99
C VAL A 10 -22.46 15.30 -13.69
N VAL A 11 -22.89 16.25 -12.86
CA VAL A 11 -22.03 17.29 -12.30
C VAL A 11 -21.36 16.72 -11.05
N GLY A 12 -20.09 16.35 -11.17
CA GLY A 12 -19.25 16.03 -10.02
C GLY A 12 -18.78 17.32 -9.34
N LEU A 13 -19.42 17.69 -8.23
CA LEU A 13 -18.93 18.75 -7.34
C LEU A 13 -17.69 18.25 -6.58
N ALA A 14 -16.51 18.75 -6.95
CA ALA A 14 -15.33 18.68 -6.09
C ALA A 14 -15.32 19.94 -5.20
N LEU A 15 -15.62 19.75 -3.91
CA LEU A 15 -15.47 20.77 -2.87
C LEU A 15 -13.99 21.00 -2.58
N THR A 16 -13.43 22.11 -3.06
CA THR A 16 -12.17 22.67 -2.56
C THR A 16 -12.46 23.64 -1.43
N ALA A 17 -12.01 23.30 -0.22
CA ALA A 17 -11.97 24.20 0.93
C ALA A 17 -10.99 25.36 0.65
N GLY A 18 -11.46 26.59 0.84
CA GLY A 18 -10.73 27.81 0.50
C GLY A 18 -9.79 28.34 1.59
N VAL A 19 -9.03 29.37 1.21
CA VAL A 19 -8.56 30.45 2.09
C VAL A 19 -8.55 31.75 1.27
N ALA A 20 -8.86 32.84 1.97
CA ALA A 20 -9.31 34.15 1.52
C ALA A 20 -8.23 35.10 0.95
N LEU A 21 -8.77 36.17 0.36
CA LEU A 21 -8.20 37.33 -0.33
C LEU A 21 -7.16 38.16 0.45
N ALA A 22 -6.21 38.73 -0.29
CA ALA A 22 -5.74 40.11 -0.12
C ALA A 22 -5.21 40.67 -1.46
N ASP A 23 -5.57 41.93 -1.73
CA ASP A 23 -5.51 42.70 -2.98
C ASP A 23 -4.12 43.10 -3.53
N ASP A 24 -4.03 42.99 -4.86
CA ASP A 24 -3.60 43.95 -5.89
C ASP A 24 -2.52 45.04 -5.64
N LYS A 25 -1.35 44.93 -6.31
CA LYS A 25 -0.94 45.82 -7.43
C LYS A 25 0.51 45.61 -7.93
N ALA A 26 0.61 45.63 -9.27
CA ALA A 26 1.69 46.16 -10.12
C ALA A 26 2.78 45.22 -10.72
N ARG A 27 2.56 45.00 -12.04
CA ARG A 27 3.50 45.20 -13.17
C ARG A 27 4.71 44.27 -13.39
N SER A 28 4.58 43.51 -14.48
CA SER A 28 5.55 43.32 -15.58
C SER A 28 7.01 43.07 -15.20
N GLY A 29 7.43 41.82 -15.34
CA GLY A 29 8.83 41.43 -15.36
C GLY A 29 8.95 39.95 -15.06
N VAL A 30 9.21 39.16 -16.10
CA VAL A 30 9.62 37.77 -15.91
C VAL A 30 11.00 37.80 -15.25
N ASP A 31 11.06 37.36 -13.99
CA ASP A 31 12.23 36.77 -13.35
C ASP A 31 11.74 35.81 -12.26
N TYR A 32 12.01 34.51 -12.44
CA TYR A 32 11.77 33.51 -11.42
C TYR A 32 12.98 33.51 -10.46
N GLU A 33 12.97 34.39 -9.47
CA GLU A 33 13.86 34.26 -8.32
C GLU A 33 13.37 33.11 -7.42
N GLY A 34 14.27 32.17 -7.16
CA GLY A 34 14.03 31.07 -6.23
C GLY A 34 13.76 31.61 -4.83
N VAL A 35 12.55 31.38 -4.31
CA VAL A 35 12.19 31.77 -2.95
C VAL A 35 12.95 30.89 -1.97
N THR A 36 14.06 31.40 -1.44
CA THR A 36 14.71 30.86 -0.25
C THR A 36 13.86 31.16 0.97
N MET A 37 13.40 30.13 1.69
CA MET A 37 12.65 30.31 2.92
C MET A 37 13.57 30.80 4.04
N SER A 38 13.24 31.93 4.66
CA SER A 38 14.07 32.49 5.74
C SER A 38 14.08 31.56 6.97
N PRO A 39 15.19 31.52 7.73
CA PRO A 39 15.27 30.76 8.98
C PRO A 39 14.15 31.07 9.99
N ALA A 40 13.61 32.30 9.97
CA ALA A 40 12.50 32.71 10.83
C ALA A 40 11.19 31.97 10.49
N LYS A 41 10.87 31.84 9.19
CA LYS A 41 9.68 31.12 8.73
C LYS A 41 9.79 29.61 8.96
N ALA A 42 11.02 29.07 8.93
CA ALA A 42 11.29 27.68 9.31
C ALA A 42 11.01 27.40 10.80
N ARG A 43 11.36 28.33 11.70
CA ARG A 43 11.09 28.21 13.15
C ARG A 43 9.60 28.34 13.47
N GLN A 44 8.88 29.22 12.77
CA GLN A 44 7.43 29.37 12.91
C GLN A 44 6.69 28.06 12.59
N LEU A 45 7.01 27.41 11.46
CA LEU A 45 6.40 26.13 11.08
C LEU A 45 6.76 24.97 12.02
N GLN A 46 7.89 25.06 12.72
CA GLN A 46 8.29 24.10 13.77
C GLN A 46 7.46 24.28 15.05
N ALA A 47 7.11 25.53 15.39
CA ALA A 47 6.26 25.86 16.53
C ALA A 47 4.79 25.46 16.30
N GLU A 48 4.34 25.38 15.04
CA GLU A 48 2.96 25.02 14.65
C GLU A 48 2.67 23.50 14.63
N GLY A 49 3.57 22.65 15.17
CA GLY A 49 3.28 21.22 15.39
C GLY A 49 3.17 20.35 14.13
N ALA A 50 3.65 20.84 12.98
CA ALA A 50 3.67 20.05 11.75
C ALA A 50 4.75 18.96 11.80
N HIS A 51 4.39 17.73 12.18
CA HIS A 51 5.23 16.53 12.05
C HIS A 51 5.47 16.20 10.56
N ARG A 52 6.30 17.01 9.87
CA ARG A 52 6.74 16.80 8.50
C ARG A 52 8.21 16.43 8.50
N TYR A 53 8.51 15.18 8.14
CA TYR A 53 9.88 14.74 7.93
C TYR A 53 10.41 15.34 6.62
N ARG A 54 11.63 15.89 6.66
CA ARG A 54 12.30 16.50 5.50
C ARG A 54 13.43 15.58 5.02
N PHE A 55 13.40 15.18 3.76
CA PHE A 55 14.50 14.48 3.11
C PHE A 55 15.00 15.27 1.89
N LEU A 56 16.32 15.22 1.68
CA LEU A 56 17.04 15.91 0.61
C LEU A 56 17.03 15.06 -0.66
N TYR A 57 16.52 15.61 -1.76
CA TYR A 57 16.70 15.07 -3.10
C TYR A 57 17.52 16.05 -3.93
N MET A 58 18.61 15.56 -4.52
CA MET A 58 19.43 16.33 -5.47
C MET A 58 18.84 16.16 -6.87
N SER A 59 18.45 17.27 -7.51
CA SER A 59 18.27 17.27 -8.97
C SER A 59 19.61 17.44 -9.67
N GLU A 60 19.73 16.93 -10.89
CA GLU A 60 20.94 17.04 -11.75
C GLU A 60 21.34 18.50 -12.06
N LYS A 61 20.49 19.49 -11.72
CA LYS A 61 20.76 20.92 -11.90
C LYS A 61 21.11 21.65 -10.59
N GLY A 62 21.42 20.95 -9.50
CA GLY A 62 21.82 21.58 -8.24
C GLY A 62 20.69 22.30 -7.48
N HIS A 63 19.46 22.25 -7.97
CA HIS A 63 18.29 22.73 -7.24
C HIS A 63 17.76 21.62 -6.33
N THR A 64 17.84 21.82 -5.02
CA THR A 64 17.18 21.00 -4.01
C THR A 64 15.77 21.52 -3.78
N THR A 65 14.78 20.84 -4.36
CA THR A 65 13.37 21.11 -4.05
C THR A 65 12.96 20.28 -2.84
N TRP A 66 12.54 20.96 -1.77
CA TRP A 66 12.03 20.31 -0.56
C TRP A 66 10.60 19.82 -0.81
N LYS A 67 10.42 18.52 -1.11
CA LYS A 67 9.09 17.89 -0.99
C LYS A 67 8.87 17.53 0.48
N THR A 68 7.92 18.19 1.14
CA THR A 68 7.43 17.71 2.44
C THR A 68 6.67 16.42 2.21
N HIS A 69 7.21 15.30 2.68
CA HIS A 69 6.52 14.02 2.62
C HIS A 69 5.57 13.95 3.81
N ASN A 70 4.31 13.59 3.56
CA ASN A 70 3.43 13.17 4.64
C ASN A 70 3.72 11.69 4.98
N ALA A 71 3.13 11.17 6.07
CA ALA A 71 3.31 9.77 6.45
C ALA A 71 2.88 8.80 5.34
N GLN A 72 1.83 9.14 4.59
CA GLN A 72 1.32 8.30 3.48
C GLN A 72 2.29 8.23 2.30
N ASP A 73 3.05 9.29 2.04
CA ASP A 73 4.07 9.32 0.99
C ASP A 73 5.25 8.39 1.36
N LEU A 74 5.68 8.45 2.62
CA LEU A 74 6.73 7.59 3.17
C LEU A 74 6.29 6.12 3.19
N ASP A 75 5.06 5.84 3.63
CA ASP A 75 4.52 4.48 3.66
C ASP A 75 4.55 3.86 2.27
N ARG A 76 4.09 4.59 1.25
CA ARG A 76 4.12 4.13 -0.14
C ARG A 76 5.54 3.97 -0.67
N GLU A 77 6.47 4.84 -0.27
CA GLU A 77 7.88 4.73 -0.67
C GLU A 77 8.53 3.47 -0.05
N ILE A 78 8.25 3.21 1.23
CA ILE A 78 8.70 2.01 1.95
C ILE A 78 8.13 0.76 1.27
N ASP A 79 6.84 0.75 0.93
CA ASP A 79 6.22 -0.36 0.21
C ASP A 79 6.87 -0.61 -1.15
N LEU A 80 7.12 0.45 -1.94
CA LEU A 80 7.82 0.32 -3.22
C LEU A 80 9.24 -0.24 -3.04
N LEU A 81 9.97 0.21 -2.02
CA LEU A 81 11.30 -0.29 -1.70
C LEU A 81 11.28 -1.76 -1.30
N ASN A 82 10.31 -2.17 -0.48
CA ASN A 82 10.14 -3.54 -0.02
C ASN A 82 9.79 -4.47 -1.18
N LEU A 83 8.88 -4.07 -2.06
CA LEU A 83 8.58 -4.79 -3.30
C LEU A 83 9.84 -4.97 -4.15
N LEU A 84 10.57 -3.87 -4.41
CA LEU A 84 11.78 -3.91 -5.23
C LEU A 84 12.89 -4.77 -4.62
N ASN A 85 12.98 -4.86 -3.29
CA ASN A 85 13.90 -5.77 -2.62
C ASN A 85 13.49 -7.24 -2.83
N GLY A 86 12.19 -7.55 -2.81
CA GLY A 86 11.69 -8.91 -3.02
C GLY A 86 11.70 -9.40 -4.48
N LEU A 87 11.77 -8.48 -5.45
CA LEU A 87 11.73 -8.80 -6.88
C LEU A 87 13.05 -9.30 -7.46
N TYR A 88 14.20 -8.98 -6.86
CA TYR A 88 15.53 -9.33 -7.35
C TYR A 88 15.71 -9.05 -8.85
N LEU A 89 15.55 -7.79 -9.25
CA LEU A 89 15.70 -7.38 -10.65
C LEU A 89 17.18 -7.39 -11.06
N SER A 90 17.48 -7.93 -12.25
CA SER A 90 18.81 -7.77 -12.88
C SER A 90 19.06 -6.32 -13.30
N ASP A 91 20.33 -5.96 -13.50
CA ASP A 91 20.74 -4.64 -13.97
C ASP A 91 20.08 -4.28 -15.32
N VAL A 92 20.02 -5.23 -16.26
CA VAL A 92 19.36 -5.07 -17.56
C VAL A 92 17.86 -4.80 -17.37
N GLN A 93 17.18 -5.58 -16.52
CA GLN A 93 15.76 -5.36 -16.22
C GLN A 93 15.52 -3.97 -15.61
N MET A 94 16.34 -3.56 -14.64
CA MET A 94 16.23 -2.24 -14.02
C MET A 94 16.45 -1.10 -15.01
N ARG A 95 17.44 -1.21 -15.92
CA ARG A 95 17.66 -0.20 -16.98
C ARG A 95 16.44 -0.08 -17.88
N HIS A 96 15.87 -1.20 -18.32
CA HIS A 96 14.68 -1.17 -19.17
C HIS A 96 13.45 -0.60 -18.45
N LEU A 97 13.22 -1.01 -17.19
CA LEU A 97 12.12 -0.49 -16.38
C LEU A 97 12.28 1.01 -16.12
N LEU A 98 13.49 1.49 -15.85
CA LEU A 98 13.77 2.92 -15.69
C LEU A 98 13.41 3.73 -16.94
N VAL A 99 13.80 3.26 -18.13
CA VAL A 99 13.47 3.93 -19.39
C VAL A 99 11.96 4.01 -19.60
N ILE A 100 11.23 2.93 -19.33
CA ILE A 100 9.77 2.90 -19.48
C ILE A 100 9.10 3.81 -18.45
N ALA A 101 9.49 3.74 -17.18
CA ALA A 101 8.95 4.59 -16.13
C ALA A 101 9.19 6.08 -16.42
N ALA A 102 10.39 6.45 -16.88
CA ALA A 102 10.70 7.82 -17.27
C ALA A 102 9.88 8.31 -18.46
N ARG A 103 9.65 7.47 -19.47
CA ARG A 103 8.78 7.81 -20.62
C ARG A 103 7.32 7.96 -20.20
N ALA A 104 6.81 7.04 -19.37
CA ALA A 104 5.46 7.11 -18.82
C ALA A 104 5.24 8.39 -18.03
N GLU A 105 6.19 8.77 -17.16
CA GLU A 105 6.11 10.00 -16.39
C GLU A 105 6.19 11.26 -17.26
N LYS A 106 7.07 11.27 -18.28
CA LYS A 106 7.14 12.38 -19.23
C LYS A 106 5.81 12.59 -19.96
N ASP A 107 5.22 11.52 -20.50
CA ASP A 107 3.94 11.59 -21.20
C ASP A 107 2.80 12.01 -20.26
N ARG A 108 2.80 11.47 -19.02
CA ARG A 108 1.82 11.81 -17.99
C ARG A 108 1.87 13.30 -17.65
N ARG A 109 3.07 13.83 -17.41
CA ARG A 109 3.28 15.24 -17.09
C ARG A 109 2.83 16.15 -18.21
N ALA A 110 3.16 15.82 -19.46
CA ALA A 110 2.75 16.60 -20.63
C ALA A 110 1.22 16.63 -20.79
N ALA A 111 0.56 15.47 -20.64
CA ALA A 111 -0.90 15.38 -20.71
C ALA A 111 -1.58 16.18 -19.59
N TYR A 112 -1.09 16.07 -18.35
CA TYR A 112 -1.66 16.77 -17.21
C TYR A 112 -1.41 18.28 -17.25
N SER A 113 -0.25 18.74 -17.70
CA SER A 113 -0.01 20.18 -17.86
C SER A 113 -0.95 20.79 -18.87
N GLU A 114 -1.21 20.12 -19.99
CA GLU A 114 -2.14 20.60 -21.00
C GLU A 114 -3.59 20.54 -20.52
N ALA A 115 -3.98 19.44 -19.86
CA ALA A 115 -5.32 19.32 -19.27
C ALA A 115 -5.55 20.38 -18.18
N ALA A 116 -4.56 20.70 -17.35
CA ALA A 116 -4.64 21.76 -16.35
C ALA A 116 -4.86 23.13 -17.01
N ARG A 117 -4.11 23.44 -18.08
CA ARG A 117 -4.27 24.68 -18.87
C ARG A 117 -5.68 24.80 -19.46
N LEU A 118 -6.24 23.70 -19.96
CA LEU A 118 -7.60 23.67 -20.50
C LEU A 118 -8.66 23.77 -19.41
N ASN A 119 -8.46 23.13 -18.26
CA ASN A 119 -9.35 23.24 -17.11
C ASN A 119 -9.42 24.68 -16.59
N GLU A 120 -8.29 25.38 -16.52
CA GLU A 120 -8.28 26.79 -16.10
C GLU A 120 -9.09 27.68 -17.07
N GLN A 121 -8.97 27.44 -18.38
CA GLN A 121 -9.78 28.15 -19.38
C GLN A 121 -11.27 27.82 -19.26
N LEU A 122 -11.58 26.53 -19.10
CA LEU A 122 -12.94 26.06 -18.95
C LEU A 122 -13.59 26.62 -17.67
N GLU A 123 -12.84 26.69 -16.57
CA GLU A 123 -13.31 27.26 -15.30
C GLU A 123 -13.73 28.72 -15.48
N ARG A 124 -12.95 29.53 -16.19
CA ARG A 124 -13.30 30.93 -16.50
C ARG A 124 -14.61 31.01 -17.31
N VAL A 125 -14.73 30.20 -18.36
CA VAL A 125 -15.95 30.14 -19.19
C VAL A 125 -17.17 29.72 -18.36
N LEU A 126 -17.02 28.73 -17.48
CA LEU A 126 -18.10 28.25 -16.61
C LEU A 126 -18.44 29.24 -15.48
N ALA A 127 -17.47 30.00 -14.98
CA ALA A 127 -17.69 31.07 -14.01
C ALA A 127 -18.59 32.17 -14.60
N ASP A 128 -18.37 32.54 -15.86
CA ASP A 128 -19.21 33.50 -16.58
C ASP A 128 -20.64 32.98 -16.77
N VAL A 129 -20.78 31.69 -17.11
CA VAL A 129 -22.10 31.03 -17.20
C VAL A 129 -22.80 31.04 -15.85
N LYS A 130 -22.09 30.69 -14.77
CA LYS A 130 -22.61 30.72 -13.40
C LYS A 130 -23.09 32.13 -13.03
N ALA A 131 -22.30 33.16 -13.31
CA ALA A 131 -22.65 34.55 -13.01
C ALA A 131 -23.91 35.01 -13.78
N LYS A 132 -24.06 34.59 -15.04
CA LYS A 132 -25.27 34.86 -15.84
C LYS A 132 -26.49 34.14 -15.29
N LEU A 133 -26.36 32.87 -14.93
CA LEU A 133 -27.45 32.05 -14.35
C LEU A 133 -27.94 32.59 -13.00
N VAL A 134 -27.05 33.14 -12.17
CA VAL A 134 -27.43 33.75 -10.89
C VAL A 134 -28.19 35.06 -11.07
N LYS A 135 -27.90 35.82 -12.14
CA LYS A 135 -28.52 37.14 -12.41
C LYS A 135 -29.89 37.05 -13.08
N ASP A 136 -30.20 35.94 -13.75
CA ASP A 136 -31.36 35.85 -14.64
C ASP A 136 -32.18 34.57 -14.36
N GLU A 137 -33.28 34.69 -13.58
CA GLU A 137 -34.19 33.57 -13.24
C GLU A 137 -34.89 32.98 -14.49
N THR A 138 -34.85 33.70 -15.62
CA THR A 138 -35.55 33.32 -16.87
C THR A 138 -34.68 32.62 -17.91
N ALA A 139 -33.43 32.26 -17.58
CA ALA A 139 -32.55 31.47 -18.46
C ALA A 139 -33.00 29.99 -18.61
N LYS A 140 -34.28 29.76 -18.93
CA LYS A 140 -34.83 28.51 -19.46
C LYS A 140 -34.20 28.25 -20.82
N GLY A 141 -32.99 27.72 -20.80
CA GLY A 141 -32.24 27.38 -22.01
C GLY A 141 -30.78 27.81 -21.98
N SER A 142 -30.14 27.90 -20.81
CA SER A 142 -28.69 28.17 -20.74
C SER A 142 -27.91 27.15 -21.58
N VAL A 143 -27.58 27.57 -22.79
CA VAL A 143 -26.79 26.81 -23.75
C VAL A 143 -25.35 26.90 -23.25
N CYS A 144 -24.76 25.76 -22.93
CA CYS A 144 -23.33 25.64 -22.66
C CYS A 144 -22.55 26.44 -23.72
N PRO A 145 -21.66 27.38 -23.33
CA PRO A 145 -20.95 28.21 -24.30
C PRO A 145 -20.29 27.34 -25.37
N PRO A 146 -20.33 27.77 -26.64
CA PRO A 146 -19.78 26.97 -27.74
C PRO A 146 -18.28 26.66 -27.56
N GLU A 147 -17.56 27.47 -26.77
CA GLU A 147 -16.16 27.28 -26.42
C GLU A 147 -15.92 26.20 -25.35
N ALA A 148 -16.87 25.94 -24.45
CA ALA A 148 -16.68 25.03 -23.32
C ALA A 148 -16.64 23.55 -23.77
N ARG A 149 -17.49 23.18 -24.72
CA ARG A 149 -17.57 21.81 -25.26
C ARG A 149 -16.24 21.33 -25.87
N PRO A 150 -15.59 22.04 -26.81
CA PRO A 150 -14.32 21.58 -27.37
C PRO A 150 -13.20 21.49 -26.33
N MET A 151 -13.19 22.35 -25.30
CA MET A 151 -12.24 22.22 -24.18
C MET A 151 -12.47 20.93 -23.40
N GLN A 152 -13.72 20.65 -23.01
CA GLN A 152 -14.09 19.42 -22.30
C GLN A 152 -13.77 18.16 -23.12
N GLU A 153 -14.09 18.17 -24.42
CA GLU A 153 -13.75 17.09 -25.34
C GLU A 153 -12.23 16.91 -25.43
N ARG A 154 -11.45 17.99 -25.48
CA ARG A 154 -9.99 17.91 -25.53
C ARG A 154 -9.39 17.36 -24.24
N ILE A 155 -9.87 17.80 -23.07
CA ILE A 155 -9.47 17.25 -21.77
C ILE A 155 -9.75 15.74 -21.72
N THR A 156 -10.96 15.34 -22.15
CA THR A 156 -11.36 13.93 -22.18
C THR A 156 -10.47 13.10 -23.11
N ARG A 157 -10.17 13.62 -24.31
CA ARG A 157 -9.25 12.95 -25.25
C ARG A 157 -7.84 12.83 -24.68
N LEU A 158 -7.30 13.88 -24.05
CA LEU A 158 -5.98 13.82 -23.40
C LEU A 158 -5.92 12.73 -22.31
N GLN A 159 -6.99 12.59 -21.52
CA GLN A 159 -7.11 11.55 -20.50
C GLN A 159 -7.18 10.15 -21.11
N GLN A 160 -7.95 9.97 -22.19
CA GLN A 160 -8.02 8.69 -22.91
C GLN A 160 -6.69 8.31 -23.57
N ASP A 161 -6.04 9.28 -24.22
CA ASP A 161 -4.76 9.09 -24.91
C ASP A 161 -3.65 8.70 -23.92
N ILE A 162 -3.53 9.41 -22.79
CA ILE A 162 -2.52 9.06 -21.78
C ILE A 162 -2.82 7.71 -21.15
N GLN A 163 -4.09 7.38 -20.91
CA GLN A 163 -4.47 6.10 -20.35
C GLN A 163 -4.10 4.94 -21.29
N GLY A 164 -4.36 5.08 -22.60
CA GLY A 164 -3.95 4.09 -23.60
C GLY A 164 -2.43 3.91 -23.65
N LYS A 165 -1.66 5.01 -23.57
CA LYS A 165 -0.20 4.94 -23.48
C LYS A 165 0.28 4.22 -22.21
N LEU A 166 -0.34 4.50 -21.06
CA LEU A 166 0.01 3.88 -19.79
C LEU A 166 -0.22 2.36 -19.81
N VAL A 167 -1.31 1.89 -20.42
CA VAL A 167 -1.57 0.45 -20.63
C VAL A 167 -0.49 -0.21 -21.50
N ASN A 168 -0.02 0.50 -22.54
CA ASN A 168 1.08 0.02 -23.37
C ASN A 168 2.39 -0.04 -22.58
N TYR A 169 2.70 0.99 -21.78
CA TYR A 169 3.88 0.99 -20.90
C TYR A 169 3.84 -0.15 -19.88
N GLU A 170 2.67 -0.45 -19.31
CA GLU A 170 2.50 -1.60 -18.40
C GLU A 170 2.77 -2.92 -19.13
N SER A 171 2.30 -3.06 -20.36
CA SER A 171 2.55 -4.26 -21.18
C SER A 171 4.05 -4.46 -21.44
N TYR A 172 4.80 -3.39 -21.70
CA TYR A 172 6.26 -3.45 -21.81
C TYR A 172 6.92 -3.81 -20.47
N ALA A 173 6.46 -3.25 -19.36
CA ALA A 173 6.97 -3.60 -18.03
C ALA A 173 6.73 -5.10 -17.72
N LYS A 174 5.55 -5.64 -18.05
CA LYS A 174 5.22 -7.07 -17.91
C LYS A 174 6.17 -7.98 -18.70
N ALA A 175 6.56 -7.57 -19.90
CA ALA A 175 7.47 -8.32 -20.77
C ALA A 175 8.92 -8.36 -20.23
N ILE A 176 9.34 -7.38 -19.43
CA ILE A 176 10.66 -7.35 -18.80
C ILE A 176 10.75 -8.30 -17.60
N LEU A 177 9.65 -8.48 -16.88
CA LEU A 177 9.59 -9.34 -15.70
C LEU A 177 9.49 -10.82 -16.08
N THR A 178 10.10 -11.70 -15.28
CA THR A 178 9.87 -13.14 -15.38
C THR A 178 8.46 -13.51 -14.86
N PRO A 179 7.91 -14.70 -15.21
CA PRO A 179 6.63 -15.15 -14.65
C PRO A 179 6.58 -15.08 -13.12
N ASN A 180 7.62 -15.58 -12.44
CA ASN A 180 7.70 -15.56 -10.97
C ASN A 180 7.75 -14.13 -10.41
N GLN A 181 8.44 -13.20 -11.09
CA GLN A 181 8.46 -11.80 -10.68
C GLN A 181 7.08 -11.16 -10.84
N ARG A 182 6.36 -11.45 -11.93
CA ARG A 182 4.98 -10.95 -12.11
C ARG A 182 4.06 -11.44 -11.00
N GLU A 183 4.14 -12.73 -10.67
CA GLU A 183 3.36 -13.32 -9.57
C GLU A 183 3.66 -12.64 -8.23
N LYS A 184 4.94 -12.36 -7.93
CA LYS A 184 5.33 -11.60 -6.73
C LYS A 184 4.72 -10.21 -6.69
N VAL A 185 4.61 -9.50 -7.83
CA VAL A 185 3.94 -8.19 -7.88
C VAL A 185 2.44 -8.33 -7.63
N TYR A 186 1.79 -9.30 -8.27
CA TYR A 186 0.34 -9.51 -8.12
C TYR A 186 -0.06 -9.89 -6.69
N ASN A 187 0.77 -10.68 -6.02
CA ASN A 187 0.52 -11.15 -4.66
C ASN A 187 1.21 -10.28 -3.59
N TYR A 188 1.77 -9.13 -3.97
CA TYR A 188 2.46 -8.26 -3.03
C TYR A 188 1.48 -7.66 -2.01
N GLN A 189 1.74 -7.89 -0.73
CA GLN A 189 0.99 -7.28 0.37
C GLN A 189 1.81 -6.15 1.00
N HIS A 190 1.22 -4.96 1.08
CA HIS A 190 1.81 -3.80 1.74
C HIS A 190 2.25 -4.16 3.16
N CYS A 191 3.55 -4.00 3.44
CA CYS A 191 4.14 -4.35 4.72
C CYS A 191 5.07 -3.21 5.14
N LEU A 192 4.59 -2.41 6.09
CA LEU A 192 5.34 -1.28 6.65
C LEU A 192 6.53 -1.73 7.51
N ILE A 193 6.40 -2.90 8.15
CA ILE A 193 7.37 -3.43 9.11
C ILE A 193 8.10 -4.61 8.44
N PRO A 194 9.41 -4.48 8.14
CA PRO A 194 10.21 -5.61 7.69
C PRO A 194 10.15 -6.72 8.73
N VAL A 195 9.90 -7.96 8.32
CA VAL A 195 9.99 -9.12 9.21
C VAL A 195 11.39 -9.18 9.82
N LYS A 196 11.47 -9.17 11.17
CA LYS A 196 12.71 -8.98 11.94
C LYS A 196 13.82 -10.00 11.65
N ASN A 197 13.51 -11.15 11.05
CA ASN A 197 14.48 -12.20 10.76
C ASN A 197 14.47 -12.59 9.28
N MET A 198 15.41 -12.04 8.51
CA MET A 198 15.69 -12.46 7.13
C MET A 198 16.50 -13.77 7.06
N LYS A 199 17.14 -14.18 8.17
CA LYS A 199 17.89 -15.45 8.27
C LYS A 199 16.99 -16.67 8.44
N ASP A 200 15.78 -16.47 8.96
CA ASP A 200 14.77 -17.52 9.13
C ASP A 200 13.43 -16.94 8.67
N PRO A 201 13.23 -16.77 7.35
CA PRO A 201 11.96 -16.30 6.85
C PRO A 201 10.96 -17.37 7.23
N THR A 202 10.02 -17.05 8.13
CA THR A 202 8.85 -17.88 8.38
C THR A 202 8.19 -18.10 7.02
N ARG A 203 8.49 -19.27 6.44
CA ARG A 203 8.36 -19.51 5.00
C ARG A 203 6.86 -19.62 4.75
N ILE A 204 6.30 -18.62 4.09
CA ILE A 204 4.94 -18.70 3.54
C ILE A 204 4.91 -19.98 2.68
N GLY A 205 4.23 -21.02 3.16
CA GLY A 205 4.13 -22.32 2.46
C GLY A 205 4.76 -23.54 3.14
N GLN A 206 5.35 -23.43 4.33
CA GLN A 206 5.55 -24.63 5.16
C GLN A 206 4.28 -24.87 5.99
N ALA A 207 3.68 -26.06 5.86
CA ALA A 207 2.57 -26.48 6.69
C ALA A 207 2.96 -26.26 8.16
N ASP A 208 2.19 -25.44 8.86
CA ASP A 208 2.41 -25.11 10.27
C ASP A 208 2.75 -26.39 11.03
N SER A 209 3.93 -26.43 11.64
CA SER A 209 4.29 -27.42 12.63
C SER A 209 3.37 -27.24 13.85
N GLY A 210 2.13 -27.72 13.75
CA GLY A 210 1.04 -27.52 14.69
C GLY A 210 0.55 -26.07 14.78
N SER A 211 -0.77 -25.87 14.81
CA SER A 211 -1.35 -24.56 15.13
C SER A 211 -0.88 -24.08 16.52
N LYS A 212 -0.87 -22.76 16.78
CA LYS A 212 -0.54 -22.20 18.11
C LYS A 212 -1.36 -22.88 19.24
N ASN A 213 -2.60 -23.25 18.95
CA ASN A 213 -3.50 -23.90 19.89
C ASN A 213 -3.12 -25.37 20.14
N GLU A 214 -2.56 -26.09 19.16
CA GLU A 214 -2.02 -27.44 19.40
C GLU A 214 -0.83 -27.41 20.34
N LYS A 215 0.10 -26.45 20.15
CA LYS A 215 1.24 -26.26 21.06
C LYS A 215 0.77 -25.92 22.48
N LEU A 216 -0.22 -25.03 22.60
CA LEU A 216 -0.84 -24.70 23.88
C LEU A 216 -1.40 -25.94 24.58
N LEU A 217 -2.10 -26.82 23.86
CA LEU A 217 -2.64 -28.05 24.42
C LEU A 217 -1.55 -29.04 24.83
N GLU A 218 -0.48 -29.16 24.05
CA GLU A 218 0.70 -29.96 24.39
C GLU A 218 1.37 -29.46 25.69
N ASP A 219 1.51 -28.14 25.84
CA ASP A 219 2.08 -27.53 27.05
C ASP A 219 1.16 -27.76 28.26
N VAL A 220 -0.14 -27.52 28.11
CA VAL A 220 -1.15 -27.72 29.16
C VAL A 220 -1.18 -29.16 29.67
N LYS A 221 -1.02 -30.16 28.78
CA LYS A 221 -0.98 -31.58 29.14
C LYS A 221 0.29 -31.95 29.92
N LYS A 222 1.42 -31.28 29.67
CA LYS A 222 2.69 -31.51 30.38
C LYS A 222 2.76 -30.83 31.76
N MET A 223 1.90 -29.84 32.02
CA MET A 223 1.89 -29.11 33.30
C MET A 223 1.41 -29.98 34.46
N SER A 224 2.04 -29.84 35.63
CA SER A 224 1.49 -30.41 36.88
C SER A 224 0.15 -29.75 37.23
N ALA A 225 -0.62 -30.38 38.14
CA ALA A 225 -1.92 -29.86 38.57
C ALA A 225 -1.81 -28.44 39.15
N ASP A 226 -0.78 -28.18 39.97
CA ASP A 226 -0.54 -26.87 40.57
C ASP A 226 -0.12 -25.82 39.54
N GLN A 227 0.76 -26.19 38.61
CA GLN A 227 1.17 -25.30 37.52
C GLN A 227 -0.03 -24.89 36.67
N PHE A 228 -0.87 -25.86 36.30
CA PHE A 228 -2.06 -25.60 35.50
C PHE A 228 -3.07 -24.74 36.24
N LYS A 229 -3.37 -25.04 37.51
CA LYS A 229 -4.27 -24.22 38.33
C LYS A 229 -3.82 -22.77 38.42
N ASN A 230 -2.52 -22.53 38.57
CA ASN A 230 -1.95 -21.18 38.67
C ASN A 230 -1.88 -20.47 37.31
N ARG A 231 -1.67 -21.21 36.21
CA ARG A 231 -1.47 -20.63 34.88
C ARG A 231 -2.77 -20.47 34.08
N LEU A 232 -3.79 -21.28 34.37
CA LEU A 232 -5.06 -21.28 33.65
C LEU A 232 -5.72 -19.90 33.57
N PRO A 233 -5.85 -19.09 34.66
CA PRO A 233 -6.44 -17.76 34.56
C PRO A 233 -5.72 -16.85 33.57
N ILE A 234 -4.38 -16.91 33.54
CA ILE A 234 -3.55 -16.11 32.63
C ILE A 234 -3.77 -16.54 31.18
N LEU A 235 -3.81 -17.84 30.90
CA LEU A 235 -4.05 -18.36 29.55
C LEU A 235 -5.44 -17.97 29.03
N LEU A 236 -6.44 -18.01 29.91
CA LEU A 236 -7.81 -17.59 29.59
C LEU A 236 -7.88 -16.08 29.32
N ASP A 237 -7.19 -15.25 30.11
CA ASP A 237 -7.14 -13.81 29.88
C ASP A 237 -6.40 -13.46 28.57
N GLU A 238 -5.29 -14.15 28.27
CA GLU A 238 -4.57 -13.99 27.01
C GLU A 238 -5.45 -14.39 25.80
N HIS A 239 -6.25 -15.45 25.93
CA HIS A 239 -7.20 -15.88 24.90
C HIS A 239 -8.29 -14.84 24.67
N ILE A 240 -8.95 -14.36 25.73
CA ILE A 240 -9.97 -13.31 25.65
C ILE A 240 -9.38 -12.02 25.06
N HIS A 241 -8.21 -11.60 25.52
CA HIS A 241 -7.53 -10.42 24.98
C HIS A 241 -7.22 -10.58 23.48
N GLY A 242 -6.83 -11.79 23.07
CA GLY A 242 -6.64 -12.14 21.67
C GLY A 242 -7.91 -11.96 20.83
N ILE A 243 -9.07 -12.31 21.38
CA ILE A 243 -10.38 -12.10 20.74
C ILE A 243 -10.72 -10.61 20.69
N GLU A 244 -10.70 -9.94 21.84
CA GLU A 244 -11.10 -8.54 22.00
C GLU A 244 -10.30 -7.58 21.12
N LYS A 245 -9.02 -7.90 20.86
CA LYS A 245 -8.16 -7.13 19.96
C LYS A 245 -8.76 -6.93 18.56
N TYR A 246 -9.57 -7.88 18.09
CA TYR A 246 -10.15 -7.83 16.74
C TYR A 246 -11.67 -7.64 16.75
N THR A 247 -12.36 -8.09 17.79
CA THR A 247 -13.83 -8.01 17.88
C THR A 247 -14.33 -6.81 18.69
N GLY A 248 -13.43 -6.12 19.40
CA GLY A 248 -13.80 -5.16 20.44
C GLY A 248 -14.10 -5.85 21.76
N LYS A 249 -14.30 -5.04 22.80
CA LYS A 249 -14.49 -5.50 24.19
C LYS A 249 -15.71 -6.41 24.31
N MET A 250 -15.52 -7.59 24.90
CA MET A 250 -16.61 -8.53 25.16
C MET A 250 -17.41 -8.08 26.39
N SER A 251 -18.69 -8.46 26.47
CA SER A 251 -19.43 -8.35 27.73
C SER A 251 -18.85 -9.33 28.76
N ASP A 252 -18.97 -8.99 30.04
CA ASP A 252 -18.45 -9.84 31.13
C ASP A 252 -19.08 -11.25 31.09
N GLU A 253 -20.36 -11.35 30.72
CA GLU A 253 -21.08 -12.62 30.55
C GLU A 253 -20.52 -13.45 29.38
N ALA A 254 -20.26 -12.82 28.23
CA ALA A 254 -19.69 -13.50 27.07
C ALA A 254 -18.25 -13.97 27.35
N SER A 255 -17.47 -13.13 28.04
CA SER A 255 -16.11 -13.47 28.48
C SER A 255 -16.12 -14.66 29.43
N ALA A 256 -17.00 -14.67 30.44
CA ALA A 256 -17.11 -15.78 31.38
C ALA A 256 -17.51 -17.10 30.70
N LYS A 257 -18.48 -17.04 29.77
CA LYS A 257 -18.91 -18.22 28.98
C LYS A 257 -17.78 -18.79 28.14
N GLU A 258 -17.02 -17.92 27.47
CA GLU A 258 -15.89 -18.34 26.63
C GLU A 258 -14.76 -18.93 27.48
N LYS A 259 -14.45 -18.31 28.62
CA LYS A 259 -13.46 -18.86 29.56
C LYS A 259 -13.85 -20.25 30.06
N ALA A 260 -15.12 -20.47 30.39
CA ALA A 260 -15.62 -21.78 30.81
C ALA A 260 -15.47 -22.84 29.70
N ARG A 261 -15.85 -22.48 28.47
CA ARG A 261 -15.73 -23.34 27.29
C ARG A 261 -14.28 -23.76 27.02
N VAL A 262 -13.35 -22.80 27.00
CA VAL A 262 -11.92 -23.08 26.77
C VAL A 262 -11.32 -23.91 27.91
N THR A 263 -11.74 -23.65 29.15
CA THR A 263 -11.34 -24.44 30.33
C THR A 263 -11.73 -25.90 30.17
N GLU A 264 -12.94 -26.18 29.70
CA GLU A 264 -13.41 -27.56 29.46
C GLU A 264 -12.54 -28.28 28.41
N VAL A 265 -12.19 -27.60 27.31
CA VAL A 265 -11.33 -28.17 26.27
C VAL A 265 -9.92 -28.45 26.80
N MET A 266 -9.34 -27.55 27.60
CA MET A 266 -8.03 -27.73 28.22
C MET A 266 -8.03 -28.88 29.23
N ASN A 267 -9.08 -29.01 30.05
CA ASN A 267 -9.22 -30.12 31.01
C ASN A 267 -9.34 -31.45 30.28
N LYS A 268 -10.17 -31.52 29.23
CA LYS A 268 -10.33 -32.71 28.40
C LYS A 268 -9.01 -33.16 27.80
N ALA A 269 -8.18 -32.23 27.31
CA ALA A 269 -6.85 -32.56 26.80
C ALA A 269 -5.92 -33.15 27.86
N ARG A 270 -6.00 -32.70 29.12
CA ARG A 270 -5.19 -33.22 30.23
C ARG A 270 -5.62 -34.61 30.68
N GLU A 271 -6.92 -34.87 30.70
CA GLU A 271 -7.50 -36.13 31.18
C GLU A 271 -7.35 -37.27 30.16
N MET A 272 -7.23 -36.94 28.88
CA MET A 272 -7.01 -37.93 27.82
C MET A 272 -5.63 -38.58 27.93
N ASN A 273 -5.56 -39.88 27.63
CA ASN A 273 -4.27 -40.56 27.46
C ASN A 273 -3.52 -40.02 26.24
N ASP A 274 -2.22 -40.28 26.17
CA ASP A 274 -1.33 -39.67 25.17
C ASP A 274 -1.70 -40.06 23.73
N LEU A 275 -2.15 -41.30 23.53
CA LEU A 275 -2.53 -41.80 22.22
C LEU A 275 -3.79 -41.09 21.70
N ASP A 276 -4.84 -41.05 22.51
CA ASP A 276 -6.11 -40.39 22.17
C ASP A 276 -5.92 -38.88 21.99
N PHE A 277 -5.04 -38.27 22.79
CA PHE A 277 -4.68 -36.87 22.65
C PHE A 277 -4.06 -36.59 21.27
N GLN A 278 -3.10 -37.40 20.81
CA GLN A 278 -2.47 -37.17 19.50
C GLN A 278 -3.47 -37.25 18.34
N PHE A 279 -4.46 -38.15 18.41
CA PHE A 279 -5.51 -38.24 17.37
C PHE A 279 -6.54 -37.11 17.44
N THR A 280 -6.77 -36.53 18.62
CA THR A 280 -7.82 -35.53 18.83
C THR A 280 -7.29 -34.09 18.95
N LYS A 281 -5.98 -33.87 19.07
CA LYS A 281 -5.40 -32.53 19.31
C LYS A 281 -5.78 -31.49 18.28
N ALA A 282 -5.80 -31.85 17.00
CA ALA A 282 -6.16 -30.92 15.92
C ALA A 282 -7.62 -30.48 16.05
N LYS A 283 -8.51 -31.39 16.46
CA LYS A 283 -9.92 -31.08 16.73
C LYS A 283 -10.08 -30.20 17.97
N LEU A 284 -9.41 -30.54 19.08
CA LEU A 284 -9.46 -29.72 20.31
C LEU A 284 -8.89 -28.31 20.08
N ALA A 285 -7.83 -28.20 19.28
CA ALA A 285 -7.26 -26.92 18.88
C ALA A 285 -8.21 -26.09 18.00
N ALA A 286 -8.94 -26.76 17.09
CA ALA A 286 -10.00 -26.15 16.31
C ALA A 286 -11.18 -25.71 17.20
N ASP A 287 -11.54 -26.51 18.21
CA ASP A 287 -12.59 -26.15 19.17
C ASP A 287 -12.19 -24.88 19.93
N ILE A 288 -10.93 -24.72 20.36
CA ILE A 288 -10.45 -23.46 20.95
C ILE A 288 -10.59 -22.29 19.97
N ALA A 289 -10.35 -22.52 18.67
CA ALA A 289 -10.42 -21.49 17.63
C ALA A 289 -11.86 -21.18 17.12
N SER A 290 -12.81 -22.10 17.31
CA SER A 290 -14.03 -22.25 16.51
C SER A 290 -14.91 -20.99 16.43
N ASP A 291 -15.13 -20.28 17.53
CA ASP A 291 -16.05 -19.13 17.52
C ASP A 291 -15.39 -17.85 17.00
N TYR A 292 -14.05 -17.78 17.04
CA TYR A 292 -13.28 -16.65 16.57
C TYR A 292 -12.91 -16.75 15.08
N ALA A 293 -12.79 -17.98 14.54
CA ALA A 293 -12.53 -18.20 13.12
C ALA A 293 -13.61 -17.55 12.23
N GLU A 294 -14.88 -17.72 12.58
CA GLU A 294 -15.99 -17.13 11.83
C GLU A 294 -15.98 -15.59 11.90
N VAL A 295 -15.70 -15.00 13.06
CA VAL A 295 -15.60 -13.54 13.20
C VAL A 295 -14.40 -12.97 12.45
N LYS A 296 -13.25 -13.66 12.52
CA LYS A 296 -12.05 -13.31 11.76
C LYS A 296 -12.29 -13.38 10.25
N ASP A 297 -13.00 -14.40 9.77
CA ASP A 297 -13.35 -14.55 8.36
C ASP A 297 -14.32 -13.46 7.91
N ARG A 298 -15.30 -13.09 8.76
CA ARG A 298 -16.20 -11.95 8.51
C ARG A 298 -15.44 -10.62 8.48
N LEU A 299 -14.51 -10.39 9.40
CA LEU A 299 -13.65 -9.20 9.42
C LEU A 299 -12.73 -9.14 8.20
N LYS A 300 -12.15 -10.27 7.81
CA LYS A 300 -11.36 -10.39 6.57
C LYS A 300 -12.22 -10.08 5.36
N ALA A 301 -13.43 -10.63 5.26
CA ALA A 301 -14.35 -10.33 4.17
C ALA A 301 -14.76 -8.84 4.13
N VAL A 302 -14.95 -8.20 5.28
CA VAL A 302 -15.20 -6.75 5.37
C VAL A 302 -13.98 -5.95 4.92
N SER A 303 -12.77 -6.32 5.35
CA SER A 303 -11.51 -5.72 4.92
C SER A 303 -11.30 -5.86 3.40
N ASP A 304 -11.49 -7.07 2.87
CA ASP A 304 -11.41 -7.36 1.43
C ASP A 304 -12.44 -6.54 0.65
N ARG A 305 -13.66 -6.39 1.19
CA ARG A 305 -14.70 -5.54 0.61
C ARG A 305 -14.32 -4.05 0.66
N LEU A 306 -13.75 -3.56 1.75
CA LEU A 306 -13.25 -2.19 1.86
C LEU A 306 -12.09 -1.93 0.88
N ASN A 307 -11.15 -2.86 0.76
CA ASN A 307 -10.05 -2.80 -0.19
C ASN A 307 -10.58 -2.82 -1.62
N LYS A 308 -11.58 -3.66 -1.92
CA LYS A 308 -12.27 -3.67 -3.21
C LYS A 308 -12.96 -2.34 -3.49
N LEU A 309 -13.72 -1.78 -2.54
CA LEU A 309 -14.37 -0.48 -2.68
C LEU A 309 -13.35 0.67 -2.83
N SER A 310 -12.24 0.63 -2.11
CA SER A 310 -11.14 1.59 -2.27
C SER A 310 -10.51 1.46 -3.65
N SER A 311 -10.26 0.24 -4.12
CA SER A 311 -9.75 -0.02 -5.47
C SER A 311 -10.74 0.43 -6.55
N GLU A 312 -12.05 0.30 -6.31
CA GLU A 312 -13.11 0.78 -7.20
C GLU A 312 -13.22 2.31 -7.19
N ARG A 313 -13.00 2.96 -6.05
CA ARG A 313 -12.90 4.42 -5.97
C ARG A 313 -11.68 4.93 -6.73
N ASP A 314 -10.55 4.22 -6.64
CA ASP A 314 -9.34 4.53 -7.40
C ASP A 314 -9.52 4.32 -8.91
N LYS A 315 -10.58 3.60 -9.36
CA LYS A 315 -10.97 3.51 -10.78
C LYS A 315 -11.53 4.81 -11.37
N THR A 316 -11.71 5.85 -10.57
CA THR A 316 -12.02 7.20 -11.08
C THR A 316 -10.78 8.09 -11.24
N GLY A 317 -9.62 7.64 -10.75
CA GLY A 317 -8.33 8.30 -10.96
C GLY A 317 -7.69 7.91 -12.30
N THR A 318 -6.76 8.72 -12.78
CA THR A 318 -6.00 8.47 -14.03
C THR A 318 -5.11 7.21 -14.04
N ASN A 319 -5.05 6.47 -12.93
CA ASN A 319 -4.39 5.16 -12.84
C ASN A 319 -5.41 4.00 -12.83
N ALA A 320 -6.70 4.28 -13.02
CA ALA A 320 -7.81 3.33 -12.93
C ALA A 320 -7.67 2.08 -13.79
N GLN A 321 -7.04 2.20 -14.96
CA GLN A 321 -6.89 1.08 -15.89
C GLN A 321 -5.48 0.47 -15.85
N LEU A 322 -4.58 0.98 -15.01
CA LEU A 322 -3.30 0.33 -14.77
C LEU A 322 -3.51 -0.85 -13.81
N GLY A 323 -3.01 -2.03 -14.20
CA GLY A 323 -2.88 -3.16 -13.29
C GLY A 323 -1.82 -2.91 -12.21
N GLU A 324 -1.67 -3.86 -11.29
CA GLU A 324 -0.71 -3.80 -10.17
C GLU A 324 0.70 -3.46 -10.63
N ILE A 325 1.15 -4.08 -11.73
CA ILE A 325 2.48 -3.84 -12.31
C ILE A 325 2.62 -2.39 -12.78
N GLY A 326 1.61 -1.86 -13.47
CA GLY A 326 1.63 -0.47 -13.93
C GLY A 326 1.64 0.51 -12.76
N ARG A 327 0.78 0.27 -11.76
CA ARG A 327 0.67 1.12 -10.56
C ARG A 327 1.94 1.16 -9.72
N MET A 328 2.66 0.04 -9.63
CA MET A 328 3.87 -0.05 -8.81
C MET A 328 5.13 0.33 -9.61
N LEU A 329 5.32 -0.24 -10.80
CA LEU A 329 6.60 -0.13 -11.54
C LEU A 329 6.68 1.08 -12.48
N LEU A 330 5.57 1.78 -12.74
CA LEU A 330 5.54 3.02 -13.54
C LEU A 330 5.22 4.25 -12.71
N ASP A 331 5.29 4.13 -11.39
CA ASP A 331 5.15 5.24 -10.46
C ASP A 331 6.34 6.20 -10.59
N GLU A 332 6.11 7.52 -10.54
CA GLU A 332 7.20 8.50 -10.66
C GLU A 332 8.28 8.33 -9.56
N ARG A 333 7.90 7.82 -8.39
CA ARG A 333 8.78 7.65 -7.22
C ARG A 333 9.79 6.52 -7.42
N ILE A 334 9.53 5.59 -8.33
CA ILE A 334 10.45 4.48 -8.58
C ILE A 334 11.67 4.88 -9.41
N ILE A 335 11.56 5.95 -10.20
CA ILE A 335 12.61 6.47 -11.08
C ILE A 335 13.90 6.77 -10.28
N PRO A 336 13.89 7.58 -9.21
CA PRO A 336 15.09 7.82 -8.42
C PRO A 336 15.62 6.56 -7.72
N ILE A 337 14.75 5.61 -7.37
CA ILE A 337 15.16 4.34 -6.74
C ILE A 337 15.94 3.48 -7.73
N TYR A 338 15.44 3.31 -8.96
CA TYR A 338 16.16 2.60 -10.02
C TYR A 338 17.49 3.26 -10.34
N ALA A 339 17.51 4.58 -10.52
CA ALA A 339 18.74 5.32 -10.80
C ALA A 339 19.79 5.13 -9.70
N LYS A 340 19.37 5.20 -8.43
CA LYS A 340 20.25 4.97 -7.27
C LYS A 340 20.80 3.54 -7.23
N ARG A 341 19.95 2.53 -7.46
CA ARG A 341 20.38 1.12 -7.47
C ARG A 341 21.35 0.82 -8.61
N LEU A 342 21.08 1.33 -9.81
CA LEU A 342 21.97 1.13 -10.96
C LEU A 342 23.36 1.73 -10.70
N LYS A 343 23.46 2.90 -10.06
CA LYS A 343 24.76 3.46 -9.65
C LYS A 343 25.51 2.56 -8.66
N ILE A 344 24.81 1.88 -7.76
CA ILE A 344 25.42 0.91 -6.83
C ILE A 344 25.97 -0.30 -7.61
N TYR A 345 25.23 -0.80 -8.60
CA TYR A 345 25.68 -1.90 -9.47
C TYR A 345 26.89 -1.51 -10.32
N GLU A 346 26.91 -0.30 -10.88
CA GLU A 346 28.05 0.20 -11.67
C GLU A 346 29.33 0.35 -10.82
N GLY A 347 29.17 0.67 -9.53
CA GLY A 347 30.28 0.73 -8.56
C GLY A 347 30.67 -0.63 -7.97
N PHE A 348 29.91 -1.70 -8.23
CA PHE A 348 30.17 -3.01 -7.67
C PHE A 348 31.34 -3.68 -8.41
N LYS A 349 32.50 -3.74 -7.74
CA LYS A 349 33.59 -4.62 -8.15
C LYS A 349 33.24 -6.02 -7.66
N ALA A 350 33.08 -6.96 -8.59
CA ALA A 350 33.00 -8.37 -8.22
C ALA A 350 34.21 -8.70 -7.33
N GLY A 351 33.95 -9.20 -6.12
CA GLY A 351 35.02 -9.77 -5.31
C GLY A 351 35.71 -10.87 -6.12
N GLU A 352 37.02 -11.06 -5.92
CA GLU A 352 37.70 -12.24 -6.47
C GLU A 352 36.86 -13.47 -6.13
N ALA A 353 36.55 -14.27 -7.14
CA ALA A 353 35.82 -15.51 -6.94
C ALA A 353 36.54 -16.29 -5.83
N ILE A 354 35.81 -16.66 -4.77
CA ILE A 354 36.36 -17.51 -3.73
C ILE A 354 36.82 -18.78 -4.45
N ASP A 355 38.13 -19.00 -4.42
CA ASP A 355 38.72 -20.20 -4.98
C ASP A 355 38.22 -21.39 -4.16
N LEU A 356 37.19 -22.06 -4.67
CA LEU A 356 36.57 -23.20 -4.01
C LEU A 356 37.57 -24.35 -3.82
N THR A 357 38.72 -24.34 -4.52
CA THR A 357 39.80 -25.30 -4.30
C THR A 357 40.63 -25.00 -3.03
N LYS A 358 40.59 -23.76 -2.52
CA LYS A 358 41.22 -23.34 -1.26
C LYS A 358 40.29 -23.43 -0.06
N VAL A 359 39.01 -23.71 -0.28
CA VAL A 359 38.10 -24.06 0.80
C VAL A 359 38.47 -25.47 1.22
N GLU A 360 39.23 -25.60 2.31
CA GLU A 360 39.49 -26.91 2.91
C GLU A 360 38.14 -27.60 3.13
N ALA A 361 37.94 -28.74 2.47
CA ALA A 361 36.79 -29.58 2.74
C ALA A 361 36.81 -29.86 4.24
N VAL A 362 35.72 -29.50 4.94
CA VAL A 362 35.56 -29.83 6.36
C VAL A 362 35.50 -31.35 6.44
N ALA A 363 36.68 -31.97 6.55
CA ALA A 363 36.85 -33.38 6.74
C ALA A 363 36.30 -33.69 8.13
N SER A 364 35.14 -34.33 8.16
CA SER A 364 34.45 -34.85 9.32
C SER A 364 33.57 -33.86 10.12
N CYS A 365 32.32 -33.73 9.68
CA CYS A 365 31.19 -33.70 10.62
C CYS A 365 30.88 -35.12 11.16
N LYS A 366 31.91 -35.92 11.49
CA LYS A 366 31.73 -37.18 12.22
C LYS A 366 31.56 -36.81 13.70
N GLY A 367 30.32 -36.60 14.14
CA GLY A 367 30.01 -36.55 15.58
C GLY A 367 29.08 -35.43 16.06
N VAL A 368 28.63 -34.51 15.20
CA VAL A 368 27.73 -33.41 15.64
C VAL A 368 26.33 -33.48 15.00
N CYS A 369 26.13 -34.38 14.03
CA CYS A 369 24.81 -34.65 13.46
C CYS A 369 24.33 -36.06 13.84
N SER A 370 24.33 -36.37 15.14
CA SER A 370 23.48 -37.43 15.66
C SER A 370 22.09 -36.82 15.84
N ILE A 371 21.19 -37.16 14.93
CA ILE A 371 19.75 -37.00 15.15
C ILE A 371 19.36 -38.23 15.95
N ASP A 372 19.30 -38.08 17.29
CA ASP A 372 18.53 -38.96 18.15
C ASP A 372 17.09 -38.45 18.24
#